data_AF-A0A9X5X871-F1
#
_entry.id   AF-A0A9X5X871-F1
#
_cell.length_a   1.000
_cell.length_b   1.000
_cell.length_c   1.000
_cell.angle_alpha   90.00
_cell.angle_beta   90.00
_cell.angle_gamma   90.00
#
_symmetry.space_group_name_H-M   'P 1'
#
loop_
_entity.id
_entity.type
_entity.pdbx_description
1 polymer ?
#
loop_
_entity_poly.entity_id
_entity_poly.type
_entity_poly.pdbx_seq_one_letter_code
_entity_poly.pdbx_strand_id
1 'polypeptide(L)'
;AGINALNADITAGTHCIDFARSSRGPVDTTTTDLTWIPYAKDGVTYATDLGSTLPTNLTKAQLAAIYQCNSTEFPNAQPLLPQSGSGTRTFWLSAIGITEAQVGSCVDGTIQEHNGAAILNGNQLMPYSIAQWIAQGKGLSDVPNRRAESRLRSINGLAPTTGTGSAIALNTAFDPGFLRDVYNVVPTANLSDSVVAGTFVGSGSKVCAATSTIATYGFGAVSNCGATTLTGER
;
A
#
# COMPACT_ATOMS: atom_id res chain seq x y z
N ALA A 1 9.03 -9.03 4.91
CA ALA A 1 10.18 -8.66 5.76
C ALA A 1 9.73 -8.50 7.21
N GLY A 2 9.04 -7.41 7.59
CA GLY A 2 8.64 -7.18 8.99
C GLY A 2 7.84 -8.32 9.63
N ILE A 3 6.78 -8.80 8.97
CA ILE A 3 5.98 -9.94 9.47
C ILE A 3 6.80 -11.23 9.58
N ASN A 4 7.69 -11.51 8.61
CA ASN A 4 8.57 -12.68 8.66
C ASN A 4 9.53 -12.59 9.85
N ALA A 5 10.07 -11.39 10.12
CA ALA A 5 10.95 -11.17 11.26
C ALA A 5 10.19 -11.36 12.58
N LEU A 6 8.96 -10.85 12.68
CA LEU A 6 8.08 -11.07 13.83
C LEU A 6 7.80 -12.56 14.06
N ASN A 7 7.43 -13.32 13.01
CA ASN A 7 7.23 -14.76 13.13
C ASN A 7 8.49 -15.51 13.55
N ALA A 8 9.65 -15.11 13.02
CA ALA A 8 10.93 -15.72 13.40
C ALA A 8 11.29 -15.42 14.87
N ASP A 9 11.02 -14.21 15.35
CA ASP A 9 11.22 -13.80 16.74
C ASP A 9 10.31 -14.57 17.72
N ILE A 10 9.05 -14.81 17.35
CA ILE A 10 8.12 -15.68 18.09
C ILE A 10 8.64 -17.12 18.11
N THR A 11 9.00 -17.67 16.95
CA THR A 11 9.49 -19.05 16.83
C THR A 11 10.77 -19.28 17.63
N ALA A 12 11.65 -18.27 17.67
CA ALA A 12 12.89 -18.31 18.44
C ALA A 12 12.67 -18.11 19.95
N GLY A 13 11.47 -17.66 20.38
CA GLY A 13 11.17 -17.35 21.78
C GLY A 13 11.96 -16.15 22.32
N THR A 14 12.48 -15.28 21.44
CA THR A 14 13.29 -14.12 21.82
C THR A 14 12.45 -12.91 22.21
N HIS A 15 11.25 -12.77 21.64
CA HIS A 15 10.28 -11.71 21.96
C HIS A 15 10.88 -10.30 21.92
N CYS A 16 11.80 -10.05 20.99
CA CYS A 16 12.47 -8.77 20.78
C CYS A 16 11.72 -7.85 19.80
N ILE A 17 10.71 -8.36 19.09
CA ILE A 17 9.90 -7.60 18.13
C ILE A 17 8.46 -7.57 18.62
N ASP A 18 7.98 -6.40 19.04
CA ASP A 18 6.63 -6.25 19.60
C ASP A 18 5.53 -6.22 18.52
N PHE A 19 5.85 -5.63 17.37
CA PHE A 19 4.90 -5.48 16.27
C PHE A 19 5.59 -5.26 14.92
N ALA A 20 4.84 -5.49 13.85
CA ALA A 20 5.20 -5.15 12.49
C ALA A 20 4.04 -4.40 11.81
N ARG A 21 4.34 -3.62 10.77
CA ARG A 21 3.29 -2.99 9.94
C ARG A 21 3.05 -3.79 8.67
N SER A 22 1.80 -3.80 8.22
CA SER A 22 1.44 -4.40 6.93
C SER A 22 0.44 -3.58 6.15
N SER A 23 0.56 -3.65 4.83
CA SER A 23 -0.29 -2.97 3.86
C SER A 23 -1.17 -3.95 3.07
N ARG A 24 -1.51 -5.07 3.70
CA ARG A 24 -2.45 -6.11 3.24
C ARG A 24 -2.92 -6.91 4.46
N GLY A 25 -3.93 -7.76 4.32
CA GLY A 25 -4.30 -8.76 5.34
C GLY A 25 -3.35 -9.97 5.37
N PRO A 26 -3.61 -10.93 6.29
CA PRO A 26 -2.92 -12.23 6.32
C PRO A 26 -3.18 -13.02 5.04
N VAL A 27 -2.26 -13.94 4.73
CA VAL A 27 -2.39 -14.89 3.63
C VAL A 27 -2.92 -16.23 4.15
N ASP A 28 -2.42 -16.68 5.30
CA ASP A 28 -2.93 -17.87 5.99
C ASP A 28 -3.78 -17.44 7.18
N THR A 29 -5.08 -17.72 7.12
CA THR A 29 -6.04 -17.43 8.21
C THR A 29 -6.43 -18.68 9.00
N THR A 30 -5.79 -19.82 8.74
CA THR A 30 -6.05 -21.08 9.46
C THR A 30 -5.35 -21.14 10.82
N THR A 31 -4.48 -20.17 11.05
CA THR A 31 -3.58 -20.06 12.18
C THR A 31 -3.85 -18.75 12.94
N THR A 32 -3.31 -18.62 14.15
CA THR A 32 -3.70 -17.55 15.09
C THR A 32 -2.55 -16.89 15.84
N ASP A 33 -1.29 -17.10 15.44
CA ASP A 33 -0.12 -16.60 16.19
C ASP A 33 -0.02 -15.07 16.15
N LEU A 34 -0.49 -14.45 15.06
CA LEU A 34 -0.54 -13.00 14.91
C LEU A 34 -1.97 -12.47 14.79
N THR A 35 -2.16 -11.25 15.32
CA THR A 35 -3.37 -10.46 15.16
C THR A 35 -3.10 -9.22 14.31
N TRP A 36 -3.93 -9.02 13.30
CA TRP A 36 -3.85 -7.92 12.32
C TRP A 36 -4.84 -6.83 12.69
N ILE A 37 -4.35 -5.78 13.33
CA ILE A 37 -5.16 -4.69 13.87
C ILE A 37 -5.25 -3.56 12.84
N PRO A 38 -6.39 -3.38 12.14
CA PRO A 38 -6.53 -2.32 11.15
C PRO A 38 -6.52 -0.97 11.85
N TYR A 39 -5.90 0.03 11.22
CA TYR A 39 -5.90 1.39 11.78
C TYR A 39 -6.26 2.48 10.78
N ALA A 40 -6.09 2.24 9.48
CA ALA A 40 -6.41 3.22 8.46
C ALA A 40 -6.62 2.56 7.09
N LYS A 41 -7.10 3.37 6.14
CA LYS A 41 -7.28 3.00 4.73
C LYS A 41 -6.19 3.63 3.89
N ASP A 42 -5.58 2.86 3.02
CA ASP A 42 -4.73 3.32 1.93
C ASP A 42 -5.37 2.94 0.58
N GLY A 43 -4.88 3.51 -0.50
CA GLY A 43 -5.17 3.04 -1.85
C GLY A 43 -3.90 2.98 -2.67
N VAL A 44 -3.86 2.14 -3.69
CA VAL A 44 -2.75 2.06 -4.64
C VAL A 44 -3.27 2.38 -6.03
N THR A 45 -2.71 3.39 -6.66
CA THR A 45 -2.94 3.68 -8.07
C THR A 45 -1.62 3.53 -8.85
N TYR A 46 -1.63 3.79 -10.15
CA TYR A 46 -0.40 3.98 -10.90
C TYR A 46 0.00 5.46 -10.95
N ALA A 47 1.30 5.69 -10.94
CA ALA A 47 1.90 6.98 -11.20
C ALA A 47 2.64 6.96 -12.52
N THR A 48 2.63 8.10 -13.23
CA THR A 48 3.47 8.34 -14.41
C THR A 48 4.16 9.69 -14.26
N ASP A 49 5.11 9.97 -15.14
CA ASP A 49 5.72 11.30 -15.25
C ASP A 49 4.72 12.36 -15.76
N LEU A 50 5.01 13.66 -15.55
CA LEU A 50 4.21 14.76 -16.07
C LEU A 50 4.11 14.73 -17.61
N GLY A 51 5.21 14.43 -18.30
CA GLY A 51 5.33 14.30 -19.75
C GLY A 51 4.96 12.91 -20.29
N SER A 52 4.26 12.10 -19.49
CA SER A 52 3.88 10.73 -19.85
C SER A 52 3.09 10.65 -21.16
N THR A 53 3.48 9.72 -22.03
CA THR A 53 2.74 9.34 -23.24
C THR A 53 1.61 8.35 -22.93
N LEU A 54 1.62 7.74 -21.75
CA LEU A 54 0.52 6.89 -21.29
C LEU A 54 -0.67 7.73 -20.84
N PRO A 55 -1.92 7.23 -21.02
CA PRO A 55 -3.12 7.92 -20.58
C PRO A 55 -3.11 8.26 -19.09
N THR A 56 -3.81 9.35 -18.74
CA THR A 56 -4.01 9.74 -17.35
C THR A 56 -5.16 8.99 -16.67
N ASN A 57 -5.85 8.13 -17.44
CA ASN A 57 -6.93 7.27 -16.99
C ASN A 57 -6.83 5.94 -17.73
N LEU A 58 -6.54 4.86 -17.01
CA LEU A 58 -6.45 3.51 -17.56
C LEU A 58 -7.50 2.63 -16.89
N THR A 59 -8.03 1.67 -17.63
CA THR A 59 -8.88 0.64 -17.06
C THR A 59 -8.05 -0.42 -16.35
N LYS A 60 -8.68 -1.17 -15.44
CA LYS A 60 -8.07 -2.35 -14.83
C LYS A 60 -7.52 -3.33 -15.87
N ALA A 61 -8.25 -3.58 -16.96
CA ALA A 61 -7.85 -4.50 -18.02
C ALA A 61 -6.64 -3.99 -18.82
N GLN A 62 -6.58 -2.69 -19.12
CA GLN A 62 -5.42 -2.09 -19.77
C GLN A 62 -4.17 -2.20 -18.89
N LEU A 63 -4.29 -1.94 -17.58
CA LEU A 63 -3.19 -2.12 -16.65
C LEU A 63 -2.72 -3.58 -16.61
N ALA A 64 -3.63 -4.54 -16.50
CA ALA A 64 -3.29 -5.96 -16.58
C ALA A 64 -2.50 -6.30 -17.86
N ALA A 65 -2.99 -5.85 -19.01
CA ALA A 65 -2.34 -6.11 -20.30
C ALA A 65 -0.94 -5.47 -20.41
N ILE A 66 -0.76 -4.27 -19.84
CA ILE A 66 0.55 -3.61 -19.76
C ILE A 66 1.52 -4.43 -18.92
N TYR A 67 1.14 -4.85 -17.70
CA TYR A 67 2.01 -5.63 -16.80
C TYR A 67 2.23 -7.08 -17.27
N GLN A 68 1.35 -7.62 -18.11
CA GLN A 68 1.54 -8.90 -18.80
C GLN A 68 2.38 -8.77 -20.09
N CYS A 69 2.77 -7.55 -20.48
CA CYS A 69 3.51 -7.26 -21.71
C CYS A 69 2.81 -7.75 -22.99
N ASN A 70 1.47 -7.69 -23.02
CA ASN A 70 0.65 -8.10 -24.15
C ASN A 70 -0.33 -7.00 -24.62
N SER A 71 -0.19 -5.78 -24.11
CA SER A 71 -1.00 -4.64 -24.52
C SER A 71 -0.77 -4.27 -25.98
N THR A 72 -1.81 -4.34 -26.80
CA THR A 72 -1.80 -3.85 -28.18
C THR A 72 -2.09 -2.35 -28.29
N GLU A 73 -2.75 -1.77 -27.28
CA GLU A 73 -3.03 -0.32 -27.21
C GLU A 73 -1.81 0.48 -26.76
N PHE A 74 -0.98 -0.10 -25.88
CA PHE A 74 0.21 0.55 -25.33
C PHE A 74 1.45 -0.34 -25.50
N PRO A 75 1.83 -0.71 -26.75
CA PRO A 75 2.88 -1.69 -27.02
C PRO A 75 4.28 -1.23 -26.57
N ASN A 76 4.47 0.08 -26.38
CA ASN A 76 5.73 0.67 -25.94
C ASN A 76 5.77 0.97 -24.44
N ALA A 77 4.75 0.57 -23.65
CA ALA A 77 4.75 0.79 -22.21
C ALA A 77 5.94 0.06 -21.55
N GLN A 78 6.57 0.72 -20.59
CA GLN A 78 7.66 0.18 -19.77
C GLN A 78 7.20 0.11 -18.31
N PRO A 79 6.37 -0.89 -17.94
CA PRO A 79 5.91 -1.05 -16.57
C PRO A 79 7.06 -1.27 -15.59
N LEU A 80 6.95 -0.64 -14.43
CA LEU A 80 7.85 -0.81 -13.31
C LEU A 80 7.11 -1.46 -12.15
N LEU A 81 7.74 -2.40 -11.46
CA LEU A 81 7.27 -2.99 -10.22
C LEU A 81 8.37 -2.92 -9.16
N PRO A 82 7.98 -2.79 -7.89
CA PRO A 82 8.93 -3.04 -6.82
C PRO A 82 9.45 -4.48 -6.82
N GLN A 83 10.47 -4.73 -6.00
CA GLN A 83 11.06 -6.06 -5.85
C GLN A 83 10.02 -7.13 -5.52
N SER A 84 10.26 -8.36 -5.99
CA SER A 84 9.39 -9.50 -5.73
C SER A 84 9.22 -9.74 -4.21
N GLY A 85 8.02 -10.13 -3.81
CA GLY A 85 7.64 -10.29 -2.40
C GLY A 85 7.33 -9.00 -1.63
N SER A 86 7.44 -7.82 -2.25
CA SER A 86 6.98 -6.56 -1.65
C SER A 86 5.46 -6.51 -1.49
N GLY A 87 4.99 -5.81 -0.44
CA GLY A 87 3.56 -5.74 -0.12
C GLY A 87 2.76 -5.01 -1.19
N THR A 88 3.31 -3.92 -1.73
CA THR A 88 2.66 -3.14 -2.79
C THR A 88 2.56 -3.91 -4.09
N ARG A 89 3.60 -4.64 -4.49
CA ARG A 89 3.54 -5.50 -5.69
C ARG A 89 2.46 -6.56 -5.56
N THR A 90 2.45 -7.32 -4.47
CA THR A 90 1.42 -8.36 -4.26
C THR A 90 0.01 -7.76 -4.33
N PHE A 91 -0.21 -6.64 -3.65
CA PHE A 91 -1.51 -5.96 -3.68
C PHE A 91 -1.87 -5.48 -5.09
N TRP A 92 -0.94 -4.79 -5.77
CA TRP A 92 -1.17 -4.23 -7.09
C TRP A 92 -1.51 -5.29 -8.14
N LEU A 93 -0.74 -6.38 -8.19
CA LEU A 93 -0.99 -7.47 -9.13
C LEU A 93 -2.39 -8.09 -8.90
N SER A 94 -2.74 -8.35 -7.64
CA SER A 94 -4.08 -8.82 -7.29
C SER A 94 -5.17 -7.80 -7.68
N ALA A 95 -4.94 -6.51 -7.43
CA ALA A 95 -5.89 -5.44 -7.75
C ALA A 95 -6.15 -5.32 -9.24
N ILE A 96 -5.12 -5.48 -10.09
CA ILE A 96 -5.26 -5.50 -11.54
C ILE A 96 -5.70 -6.86 -12.10
N GLY A 97 -5.75 -7.91 -11.27
CA GLY A 97 -6.28 -9.22 -11.62
C GLY A 97 -5.28 -10.16 -12.28
N ILE A 98 -3.99 -10.01 -11.98
CA ILE A 98 -2.94 -10.91 -12.45
C ILE A 98 -2.13 -11.48 -11.27
N THR A 99 -1.46 -12.59 -11.51
CA THR A 99 -0.56 -13.25 -10.56
C THR A 99 0.90 -12.90 -10.86
N GLU A 100 1.79 -13.17 -9.91
CA GLU A 100 3.24 -13.01 -10.09
C GLU A 100 3.75 -13.79 -11.31
N ALA A 101 3.22 -14.99 -11.58
CA ALA A 101 3.60 -15.83 -12.72
C ALA A 101 3.15 -15.25 -14.08
N GLN A 102 2.23 -14.29 -14.10
CA GLN A 102 1.74 -13.64 -15.31
C GLN A 102 2.46 -12.32 -15.61
N VAL A 103 3.37 -11.88 -14.74
CA VAL A 103 4.18 -10.67 -14.97
C VAL A 103 5.08 -10.91 -16.18
N GLY A 104 4.96 -10.05 -17.20
CA GLY A 104 5.69 -10.19 -18.45
C GLY A 104 7.15 -9.72 -18.35
N SER A 105 7.96 -10.13 -19.33
CA SER A 105 9.41 -9.85 -19.37
C SER A 105 9.80 -8.38 -19.61
N CYS A 106 8.86 -7.54 -20.07
CA CYS A 106 9.06 -6.10 -20.24
C CYS A 106 9.05 -5.31 -18.92
N VAL A 107 8.65 -5.95 -17.80
CA VAL A 107 8.53 -5.29 -16.50
C VAL A 107 9.89 -5.19 -15.82
N ASP A 108 10.31 -3.97 -15.47
CA ASP A 108 11.42 -3.79 -14.53
C ASP A 108 10.90 -3.97 -13.10
N GLY A 109 11.24 -5.11 -12.51
CA GLY A 109 10.82 -5.51 -11.16
C GLY A 109 11.78 -5.13 -10.04
N THR A 110 12.66 -4.14 -10.22
CA THR A 110 13.78 -3.87 -9.29
C THR A 110 13.67 -2.55 -8.52
N ILE A 111 12.66 -1.74 -8.81
CA ILE A 111 12.54 -0.39 -8.25
C ILE A 111 12.15 -0.40 -6.77
N GLN A 112 12.31 0.75 -6.09
CA GLN A 112 11.84 0.91 -4.71
C GLN A 112 10.36 1.30 -4.67
N GLU A 113 9.63 0.72 -3.71
CA GLU A 113 8.24 1.09 -3.45
C GLU A 113 8.12 2.60 -3.20
N HIS A 114 7.11 3.23 -3.83
CA HIS A 114 6.71 4.60 -3.54
C HIS A 114 7.82 5.65 -3.74
N ASN A 115 8.69 5.40 -4.72
CA ASN A 115 9.75 6.31 -5.14
C ASN A 115 9.56 6.68 -6.62
N GLY A 116 8.95 7.84 -6.87
CA GLY A 116 8.68 8.34 -8.21
C GLY A 116 9.93 8.71 -9.01
N ALA A 117 11.11 8.82 -8.37
CA ALA A 117 12.38 9.02 -9.08
C ALA A 117 12.78 7.83 -9.96
N ALA A 118 12.12 6.67 -9.82
CA ALA A 118 12.31 5.52 -10.71
C ALA A 118 11.63 5.71 -12.08
N ILE A 119 10.72 6.67 -12.23
CA ILE A 119 10.08 7.00 -13.50
C ILE A 119 11.00 7.97 -14.24
N LEU A 120 11.71 7.45 -15.24
CA LEU A 120 12.72 8.17 -16.02
C LEU A 120 12.27 8.48 -17.45
N ASN A 121 11.23 7.80 -17.94
CA ASN A 121 10.74 7.94 -19.32
C ASN A 121 9.22 8.13 -19.38
N GLY A 122 8.74 8.80 -20.43
CA GLY A 122 7.31 9.11 -20.60
C GLY A 122 6.40 7.89 -20.84
N ASN A 123 6.95 6.74 -21.18
CA ASN A 123 6.22 5.48 -21.35
C ASN A 123 6.28 4.58 -20.10
N GLN A 124 6.83 5.07 -18.98
CA GLN A 124 6.91 4.32 -17.73
C GLN A 124 5.74 4.63 -16.80
N LEU A 125 5.36 3.61 -16.03
CA LEU A 125 4.35 3.67 -14.99
C LEU A 125 4.73 2.73 -13.86
N MET A 126 4.35 3.07 -12.62
CA MET A 126 4.60 2.23 -11.45
C MET A 126 3.43 2.28 -10.47
N PRO A 127 3.18 1.24 -9.67
CA PRO A 127 2.24 1.33 -8.57
C PRO A 127 2.76 2.27 -7.47
N TYR A 128 1.85 3.07 -6.89
CA TYR A 128 2.17 4.03 -5.85
C TYR A 128 1.04 4.07 -4.80
N SER A 129 1.41 3.98 -3.52
CA SER A 129 0.48 4.24 -2.41
C SER A 129 0.05 5.70 -2.42
N ILE A 130 -1.26 5.92 -2.48
CA ILE A 130 -1.87 7.24 -2.50
C ILE A 130 -1.53 7.98 -1.20
N ALA A 131 -1.62 7.31 -0.04
CA ALA A 131 -1.25 7.91 1.24
C ALA A 131 0.23 8.33 1.27
N GLN A 132 1.14 7.47 0.80
CA GLN A 132 2.57 7.79 0.73
C GLN A 132 2.84 8.99 -0.18
N TRP A 133 2.22 9.05 -1.36
CA TRP A 133 2.38 10.17 -2.26
C TRP A 133 1.87 11.47 -1.62
N ILE A 134 0.72 11.44 -0.95
CA ILE A 134 0.18 12.60 -0.22
C ILE A 134 1.12 13.05 0.89
N ALA A 135 1.59 12.14 1.75
CA ALA A 135 2.48 12.45 2.86
C ALA A 135 3.79 13.08 2.38
N GLN A 136 4.39 12.50 1.33
CA GLN A 136 5.61 13.03 0.70
C GLN A 136 5.39 14.42 0.05
N GLY A 137 4.16 14.73 -0.37
CA GLY A 137 3.79 16.03 -0.92
C GLY A 137 3.52 17.11 0.12
N LYS A 138 3.24 16.74 1.38
CA LYS A 138 2.92 17.68 2.46
C LYS A 138 4.15 18.27 3.16
N GLY A 139 5.36 17.83 2.82
CA GLY A 139 6.59 18.37 3.41
C GLY A 139 6.74 18.08 4.90
N LEU A 140 6.23 16.94 5.37
CA LEU A 140 6.40 16.49 6.74
C LEU A 140 7.89 16.23 7.02
N SER A 141 8.39 16.68 8.17
CA SER A 141 9.84 16.68 8.47
C SER A 141 10.48 15.30 8.48
N ASP A 142 9.69 14.26 8.75
CA ASP A 142 10.11 12.86 8.84
C ASP A 142 9.76 12.05 7.58
N VAL A 143 9.15 12.68 6.56
CA VAL A 143 8.78 12.04 5.31
C VAL A 143 9.57 12.64 4.15
N PRO A 144 10.67 11.99 3.70
CA PRO A 144 11.42 12.45 2.54
C PRO A 144 10.51 12.50 1.30
N ASN A 145 10.53 13.63 0.59
CA ASN A 145 9.80 13.74 -0.67
C ASN A 145 10.51 12.92 -1.77
N ARG A 146 9.93 11.77 -2.11
CA ARG A 146 10.42 10.88 -3.18
C ARG A 146 9.50 10.88 -4.40
N ARG A 147 8.61 11.88 -4.52
CA ARG A 147 7.68 11.94 -5.64
C ARG A 147 8.37 12.23 -6.97
N ALA A 148 9.51 12.92 -6.96
CA ALA A 148 10.08 13.50 -8.18
C ALA A 148 8.99 14.20 -9.02
N GLU A 149 8.95 13.98 -10.34
CA GLU A 149 7.90 14.50 -11.21
C GLU A 149 6.65 13.62 -11.30
N SER A 150 6.58 12.54 -10.51
CA SER A 150 5.44 11.61 -10.56
C SER A 150 4.10 12.28 -10.30
N ARG A 151 3.08 11.81 -11.02
CA ARG A 151 1.67 12.19 -10.88
C ARG A 151 0.84 10.94 -10.74
N LEU A 152 0.02 10.88 -9.69
CA LEU A 152 -0.98 9.85 -9.54
C LEU A 152 -2.03 9.96 -10.64
N ARG A 153 -2.44 8.82 -11.21
CA ARG A 153 -3.39 8.77 -12.31
C ARG A 153 -4.70 8.08 -11.92
N SER A 154 -5.73 8.28 -12.73
CA SER A 154 -7.06 7.72 -12.51
C SER A 154 -7.13 6.27 -12.99
N ILE A 155 -7.98 5.48 -12.33
CA ILE A 155 -8.32 4.12 -12.75
C ILE A 155 -9.83 4.04 -12.94
N ASN A 156 -10.28 3.48 -14.06
CA ASN A 156 -11.71 3.33 -14.37
C ASN A 156 -12.51 4.65 -14.26
N GLY A 157 -11.88 5.79 -14.58
CA GLY A 157 -12.50 7.12 -14.47
C GLY A 157 -12.55 7.71 -13.06
N LEU A 158 -12.11 6.97 -12.03
CA LEU A 158 -12.07 7.44 -10.65
C LEU A 158 -10.69 8.05 -10.35
N ALA A 159 -10.67 9.28 -9.82
CA ALA A 159 -9.44 9.91 -9.36
C ALA A 159 -8.97 9.29 -8.03
N PRO A 160 -7.66 9.11 -7.81
CA PRO A 160 -7.12 8.51 -6.58
C PRO A 160 -7.20 9.47 -5.38
N THR A 161 -7.27 10.78 -5.63
CA THR A 161 -7.28 11.81 -4.59
C THR A 161 -8.45 12.76 -4.76
N THR A 162 -8.88 13.37 -3.68
CA THR A 162 -9.76 14.53 -3.65
C THR A 162 -9.00 15.76 -3.13
N GLY A 163 -9.54 16.95 -3.36
CA GLY A 163 -8.90 18.20 -2.94
C GLY A 163 -7.64 18.54 -3.75
N THR A 164 -6.99 19.64 -3.39
CA THR A 164 -5.75 20.13 -4.01
C THR A 164 -4.86 20.79 -2.97
N GLY A 165 -3.57 21.01 -3.30
CA GLY A 165 -2.63 21.67 -2.40
C GLY A 165 -2.53 20.99 -1.04
N SER A 166 -2.65 21.76 0.05
CA SER A 166 -2.65 21.23 1.41
C SER A 166 -3.89 20.41 1.78
N ALA A 167 -5.00 20.58 1.06
CA ALA A 167 -6.26 19.87 1.28
C ALA A 167 -6.34 18.54 0.52
N ILE A 168 -5.28 18.13 -0.17
CA ILE A 168 -5.26 16.85 -0.89
C ILE A 168 -5.40 15.67 0.09
N ALA A 169 -6.29 14.74 -0.25
CA ALA A 169 -6.62 13.58 0.58
C ALA A 169 -6.87 12.34 -0.30
N LEU A 170 -6.82 11.16 0.32
CA LEU A 170 -7.24 9.91 -0.32
C LEU A 170 -8.72 10.03 -0.74
N ASN A 171 -9.04 9.66 -1.98
CA ASN A 171 -10.41 9.45 -2.37
C ASN A 171 -10.90 8.10 -1.81
N THR A 172 -11.66 8.12 -0.72
CA THR A 172 -12.21 6.88 -0.12
C THR A 172 -13.32 6.25 -0.96
N ALA A 173 -13.82 6.94 -2.00
CA ALA A 173 -14.69 6.40 -3.04
C ALA A 173 -13.94 5.96 -4.30
N PHE A 174 -12.60 5.86 -4.23
CA PHE A 174 -11.80 5.21 -5.28
C PHE A 174 -12.20 3.73 -5.43
N ASP A 175 -11.81 3.10 -6.53
CA ASP A 175 -12.17 1.71 -6.84
C ASP A 175 -11.82 0.78 -5.64
N PRO A 176 -12.80 0.09 -5.04
CA PRO A 176 -12.57 -0.73 -3.85
C PRO A 176 -11.52 -1.84 -4.06
N GLY A 177 -11.33 -2.31 -5.30
CA GLY A 177 -10.29 -3.29 -5.62
C GLY A 177 -8.87 -2.74 -5.49
N PHE A 178 -8.72 -1.42 -5.43
CA PHE A 178 -7.45 -0.71 -5.27
C PHE A 178 -7.32 -0.03 -3.90
N LEU A 179 -8.33 -0.16 -3.03
CA LEU A 179 -8.30 0.27 -1.65
C LEU A 179 -7.90 -0.90 -0.74
N ARG A 180 -7.16 -0.60 0.33
CA ARG A 180 -6.69 -1.60 1.29
C ARG A 180 -6.65 -1.04 2.70
N ASP A 181 -6.98 -1.88 3.67
CA ASP A 181 -6.66 -1.55 5.06
C ASP A 181 -5.15 -1.72 5.29
N VAL A 182 -4.63 -0.90 6.18
CA VAL A 182 -3.28 -1.03 6.73
C VAL A 182 -3.36 -1.41 8.20
N TYR A 183 -2.41 -2.23 8.63
CA TYR A 183 -2.47 -2.95 9.90
C TYR A 183 -1.21 -2.72 10.73
N ASN A 184 -1.40 -2.62 12.05
CA ASN A 184 -0.37 -2.98 13.01
C ASN A 184 -0.59 -4.45 13.36
N VAL A 185 0.46 -5.25 13.27
CA VAL A 185 0.41 -6.70 13.47
C VAL A 185 1.23 -7.04 14.70
N VAL A 186 0.60 -7.72 15.65
CA VAL A 186 1.19 -8.06 16.96
C VAL A 186 1.08 -9.56 17.20
N PRO A 187 1.94 -10.17 18.03
CA PRO A 187 1.71 -11.51 18.54
C PRO A 187 0.35 -11.55 19.27
N THR A 188 -0.50 -12.52 18.96
CA THR A 188 -1.83 -12.64 19.56
C THR A 188 -1.74 -12.81 21.08
N ALA A 189 -0.70 -13.50 21.56
CA ALA A 189 -0.41 -13.65 23.00
C ALA A 189 -0.18 -12.31 23.72
N ASN A 190 0.20 -11.25 23.00
CA ASN A 190 0.50 -9.94 23.56
C ASN A 190 -0.70 -8.99 23.57
N LEU A 191 -1.90 -9.41 23.12
CA LEU A 191 -3.07 -8.52 23.10
C LEU A 191 -3.50 -8.00 24.47
N SER A 192 -3.17 -8.72 25.54
CA SER A 192 -3.44 -8.31 26.93
C SER A 192 -2.29 -7.54 27.57
N ASP A 193 -1.13 -7.46 26.92
CA ASP A 193 -0.04 -6.60 27.40
C ASP A 193 -0.51 -5.14 27.44
N SER A 194 -0.27 -4.46 28.56
CA SER A 194 -0.82 -3.13 28.80
C SER A 194 -0.33 -2.08 27.79
N VAL A 195 0.89 -2.22 27.27
CA VAL A 195 1.48 -1.31 26.29
C VAL A 195 0.88 -1.59 24.91
N VAL A 196 0.81 -2.85 24.51
CA VAL A 196 0.19 -3.27 23.24
C VAL A 196 -1.30 -2.90 23.22
N ALA A 197 -2.04 -3.25 24.27
CA ALA A 197 -3.47 -2.99 24.40
C ALA A 197 -3.76 -1.48 24.33
N GLY A 198 -3.07 -0.68 25.15
CA GLY A 198 -3.26 0.77 25.16
C GLY A 198 -2.85 1.45 23.85
N THR A 199 -1.91 0.86 23.10
CA THR A 199 -1.42 1.44 21.85
C THR A 199 -2.29 1.10 20.66
N PHE A 200 -2.74 -0.16 20.53
CA PHE A 200 -3.37 -0.67 19.30
C PHE A 200 -4.80 -1.21 19.48
N VAL A 201 -5.18 -1.72 20.65
CA VAL A 201 -6.42 -2.52 20.79
C VAL A 201 -7.63 -1.64 21.08
N GLY A 202 -8.68 -1.82 20.27
CA GLY A 202 -9.94 -1.12 20.38
C GLY A 202 -9.94 0.29 19.79
N SER A 203 -11.14 0.84 19.60
CA SER A 203 -11.35 2.16 19.01
C SER A 203 -10.80 3.32 19.87
N GLY A 204 -10.61 3.09 21.17
CA GLY A 204 -10.01 4.04 22.11
C GLY A 204 -8.47 3.98 22.19
N SER A 205 -7.82 3.10 21.40
CA SER A 205 -6.36 2.98 21.39
C SER A 205 -5.67 4.26 20.96
N LYS A 206 -4.40 4.47 21.37
CA LYS A 206 -3.63 5.66 20.99
C LYS A 206 -3.55 5.85 19.47
N VAL A 207 -3.40 4.76 18.71
CA VAL A 207 -3.35 4.83 17.24
C VAL A 207 -4.71 5.25 16.68
N CYS A 208 -5.82 4.67 17.14
CA CYS A 208 -7.15 5.04 16.65
C CYS A 208 -7.57 6.46 17.05
N ALA A 209 -7.10 6.95 18.19
CA ALA A 209 -7.32 8.34 18.62
C ALA A 209 -6.54 9.36 17.76
N ALA A 210 -5.46 8.95 17.08
CA ALA A 210 -4.58 9.83 16.29
C ALA A 210 -5.14 10.18 14.90
N THR A 211 -6.45 10.44 14.80
CA THR A 211 -7.17 10.66 13.53
C THR A 211 -6.59 11.80 12.68
N SER A 212 -6.20 12.91 13.31
CA SER A 212 -5.56 14.04 12.64
C SER A 212 -4.20 13.66 12.04
N THR A 213 -3.44 12.82 12.74
CA THR A 213 -2.15 12.31 12.24
C THR A 213 -2.39 11.37 11.07
N ILE A 214 -3.31 10.41 11.19
CA ILE A 214 -3.69 9.48 10.11
C ILE A 214 -4.05 10.24 8.83
N ALA A 215 -4.93 11.24 8.93
CA ALA A 215 -5.34 12.08 7.80
C ALA A 215 -4.19 12.96 7.27
N THR A 216 -3.33 13.49 8.16
CA THR A 216 -2.14 14.26 7.76
C THR A 216 -1.22 13.42 6.88
N TYR A 217 -1.02 12.14 7.21
CA TYR A 217 -0.22 11.20 6.43
C TYR A 217 -0.96 10.62 5.21
N GLY A 218 -2.11 11.19 4.85
CA GLY A 218 -2.82 10.88 3.61
C GLY A 218 -3.67 9.61 3.64
N PHE A 219 -3.78 8.94 4.79
CA PHE A 219 -4.64 7.77 4.95
C PHE A 219 -6.10 8.18 5.16
N GLY A 220 -7.01 7.33 4.72
CA GLY A 220 -8.43 7.42 5.05
C GLY A 220 -8.76 6.75 6.39
N ALA A 221 -9.89 7.11 6.97
CA ALA A 221 -10.41 6.45 8.17
C ALA A 221 -10.96 5.04 7.85
N VAL A 222 -10.94 4.17 8.86
CA VAL A 222 -11.59 2.85 8.83
C VAL A 222 -12.54 2.73 10.02
N SER A 223 -13.70 2.11 9.82
CA SER A 223 -14.72 1.95 10.87
C SER A 223 -14.34 0.91 11.93
N ASN A 224 -13.47 -0.03 11.59
CA ASN A 224 -13.02 -1.13 12.43
C ASN A 224 -11.65 -0.85 13.09
N CYS A 225 -11.23 0.42 13.22
CA CYS A 225 -9.93 0.75 13.80
C CYS A 225 -9.75 0.07 15.17
N GLY A 226 -8.63 -0.62 15.35
CA GLY A 226 -8.29 -1.29 16.61
C GLY A 226 -8.94 -2.67 16.79
N ALA A 227 -9.69 -3.18 15.81
CA ALA A 227 -10.30 -4.50 15.88
C ALA A 227 -9.26 -5.62 15.94
N THR A 228 -9.52 -6.66 16.73
CA THR A 228 -8.61 -7.80 16.94
C THR A 228 -9.17 -9.12 16.39
N THR A 229 -10.17 -9.04 15.52
CA THR A 229 -10.90 -10.21 15.01
C THR A 229 -10.20 -10.90 13.83
N LEU A 230 -9.15 -10.29 13.27
CA LEU A 230 -8.41 -10.83 12.13
C LEU A 230 -7.09 -11.40 12.62
N THR A 231 -6.96 -12.72 12.57
CA THR A 231 -5.74 -13.45 12.93
C THR A 231 -5.18 -14.22 11.73
N GLY A 232 -3.90 -14.55 11.79
CA GLY A 232 -3.23 -15.35 10.76
C GLY A 232 -1.82 -14.88 10.45
N GLU A 233 -1.17 -15.47 9.46
CA GLU A 233 0.23 -15.24 9.12
C GLU A 233 0.38 -14.88 7.64
N ARG A 234 1.63 -14.71 7.23
CA ARG A 234 2.01 -14.30 5.89
C ARG A 234 2.17 -15.47 4.94
#